data_AF-A0A444XTD0-F1
#
_entry.id   AF-A0A444XTD0-F1
#
_cell.length_a   1.000
_cell.length_b   1.000
_cell.length_c   1.000
_cell.angle_alpha   90.00
_cell.angle_beta   90.00
_cell.angle_gamma   90.00
#
_symmetry.space_group_name_H-M   'P 1'
#
loop_
_entity.id
_entity.type
_entity.pdbx_description
1 polymer ?
#
loop_
_entity_poly.entity_id
_entity_poly.type
_entity_poly.pdbx_seq_one_letter_code
_entity_poly.pdbx_strand_id
1 'polypeptide(L)'
;MIVAITLEQRKPAIYLLLPYQISDFEGIFRAMDGLLVTIRLLDPPLYELILEGELHHIVRELTSETGINEEEIFSRIEKLSEVNPMLGYRGCRLGISSYLELTEMQVRAIFEAVISMSNHDIKGLPEIMVPLELKHQVSLIRNVAVKVFSETGSSLSYKVGTMIEVPRATLIANEIVEEVEFFLFGTNDLTQMTFGYNRDDFGKFLPIYLATDIIYASCYLASMSQKSPDQLFGGDRWTKCAGRTNLSFGVQL
;
A
#
# COMPACT_ATOMS: atom_id res chain seq x y z
N MET A 1 11.00 11.73 9.76
CA MET A 1 10.02 11.83 8.64
C MET A 1 8.69 12.42 9.08
N ILE A 2 8.03 11.87 10.10
CA ILE A 2 6.61 12.13 10.39
C ILE A 2 6.37 13.55 10.94
N VAL A 3 7.23 13.99 11.86
CA VAL A 3 7.19 15.33 12.47
C VAL A 3 7.78 16.44 11.60
N ALA A 4 8.35 16.11 10.43
CA ALA A 4 8.98 17.10 9.55
C ALA A 4 7.92 17.97 8.86
N ILE A 5 8.12 19.29 8.92
CA ILE A 5 7.15 20.29 8.48
C ILE A 5 7.42 20.69 7.03
N THR A 6 8.69 20.83 6.67
CA THR A 6 9.12 21.23 5.33
C THR A 6 9.62 20.03 4.52
N LEU A 7 9.52 20.14 3.20
CA LEU A 7 10.09 19.15 2.29
C LEU A 7 11.60 19.00 2.49
N GLU A 8 12.30 20.10 2.74
CA GLU A 8 13.75 20.13 2.99
C GLU A 8 14.16 19.35 4.25
N GLN A 9 13.32 19.32 5.28
CA GLN A 9 13.56 18.49 6.47
C GLN A 9 13.17 17.04 6.22
N ARG A 10 12.07 16.83 5.50
CA ARG A 10 11.46 15.53 5.36
C ARG A 10 12.22 14.63 4.39
N LYS A 11 12.68 15.17 3.27
CA LYS A 11 13.38 14.40 2.23
C LYS A 11 14.66 13.74 2.78
N PRO A 12 15.59 14.44 3.47
CA PRO A 12 16.73 13.78 4.11
C PRO A 12 16.30 12.70 5.10
N ALA A 13 15.29 12.97 5.93
CA ALA A 13 14.80 12.02 6.91
C ALA A 13 14.17 10.76 6.29
N ILE A 14 13.55 10.87 5.11
CA ILE A 14 13.04 9.73 4.34
C ILE A 14 14.19 8.94 3.72
N TYR A 15 15.21 9.62 3.21
CA TYR A 15 16.37 8.96 2.59
C TYR A 15 17.26 8.24 3.61
N LEU A 16 17.16 8.56 4.91
CA LEU A 16 17.74 7.72 5.97
C LEU A 16 17.13 6.31 6.02
N LEU A 17 15.88 6.14 5.53
CA LEU A 17 15.20 4.84 5.47
C LEU A 17 15.62 4.00 4.26
N LEU A 18 16.16 4.65 3.22
CA LEU A 18 16.53 4.02 1.96
C LEU A 18 17.47 2.80 2.13
N PRO A 19 18.60 2.88 2.85
CA PRO A 19 19.50 1.73 2.99
C PRO A 19 18.86 0.56 3.73
N TYR A 20 17.98 0.82 4.71
CA TYR A 20 17.26 -0.23 5.42
C TYR A 20 16.29 -0.96 4.49
N GLN A 21 15.50 -0.21 3.70
CA GLN A 21 14.58 -0.82 2.74
C GLN A 21 15.30 -1.61 1.65
N ILE A 22 16.43 -1.10 1.13
CA ILE A 22 17.24 -1.84 0.16
C ILE A 22 17.67 -3.18 0.77
N SER A 23 18.28 -3.15 1.96
CA SER A 23 18.74 -4.36 2.66
C SER A 23 17.62 -5.38 2.87
N ASP A 24 16.43 -4.91 3.29
CA ASP A 24 15.28 -5.79 3.51
C ASP A 24 14.78 -6.40 2.20
N PHE A 25 14.66 -5.60 1.13
CA PHE A 25 14.25 -6.10 -0.17
C PHE A 25 15.27 -7.06 -0.78
N GLU A 26 16.58 -6.82 -0.63
CA GLU A 26 17.61 -7.77 -1.04
C GLU A 26 17.45 -9.11 -0.32
N GLY A 27 17.14 -9.10 0.98
CA GLY A 27 16.82 -10.29 1.75
C GLY A 27 15.59 -11.03 1.21
N ILE A 28 14.52 -10.32 0.88
CA ILE A 28 13.29 -10.88 0.32
C ILE A 28 13.56 -11.48 -1.07
N PHE A 29 14.21 -10.75 -1.97
CA PHE A 29 14.50 -11.23 -3.33
C PHE A 29 15.45 -12.43 -3.32
N ARG A 30 16.41 -12.47 -2.38
CA ARG A 30 17.27 -13.64 -2.18
C ARG A 30 16.48 -14.87 -1.74
N ALA A 31 15.50 -14.71 -0.86
CA ALA A 31 14.64 -15.81 -0.42
C ALA A 31 13.67 -16.27 -1.53
N MET A 32 13.31 -15.38 -2.44
CA MET A 32 12.30 -15.58 -3.49
C MET A 32 12.93 -15.70 -4.89
N ASP A 33 14.14 -16.23 -5.00
CA ASP A 33 14.88 -16.32 -6.27
C ASP A 33 14.05 -17.02 -7.36
N GLY A 34 13.80 -16.31 -8.47
CA GLY A 34 13.02 -16.78 -9.60
C GLY A 34 11.50 -16.73 -9.42
N LEU A 35 11.01 -16.24 -8.28
CA LEU A 35 9.58 -16.07 -7.99
C LEU A 35 9.14 -14.61 -8.09
N LEU A 36 7.85 -14.42 -8.34
CA LEU A 36 7.24 -13.09 -8.32
C LEU A 36 7.12 -12.59 -6.88
N VAL A 37 7.51 -11.33 -6.65
CA VAL A 37 7.40 -10.68 -5.35
C VAL A 37 6.55 -9.42 -5.51
N THR A 38 5.33 -9.49 -4.98
CA THR A 38 4.43 -8.34 -4.98
C THR A 38 4.64 -7.48 -3.73
N ILE A 39 5.06 -6.23 -3.93
CA ILE A 39 5.39 -5.29 -2.86
C ILE A 39 4.32 -4.18 -2.85
N ARG A 40 3.61 -4.09 -1.73
CA ARG A 40 2.64 -3.02 -1.48
C ARG A 40 3.37 -1.78 -0.96
N LEU A 41 3.11 -0.63 -1.57
CA LEU A 41 3.60 0.66 -1.05
C LEU A 41 2.99 0.98 0.32
N LEU A 42 3.58 1.96 1.02
CA LEU A 42 3.14 2.29 2.38
C LEU A 42 1.64 2.62 2.41
N ASP A 43 0.93 1.88 3.25
CA ASP A 43 -0.51 1.95 3.43
C ASP A 43 -0.96 2.53 4.78
N PRO A 44 -0.34 2.21 5.95
CA PRO A 44 -0.89 2.69 7.22
C PRO A 44 -0.82 4.22 7.37
N PRO A 45 -1.75 4.84 8.11
CA PRO A 45 -1.67 6.24 8.45
C PRO A 45 -0.44 6.51 9.33
N LEU A 46 0.17 7.69 9.18
CA LEU A 46 1.42 8.02 9.89
C LEU A 46 1.25 8.05 11.41
N TYR A 47 0.04 8.33 11.90
CA TYR A 47 -0.29 8.32 13.32
C TYR A 47 -0.07 6.94 13.97
N GLU A 48 -0.32 5.84 13.24
CA GLU A 48 -0.11 4.48 13.77
C GLU A 48 1.37 4.19 14.04
N LEU A 49 2.28 4.84 13.31
CA LEU A 49 3.72 4.69 13.48
C LEU A 49 4.26 5.45 14.71
N ILE A 50 3.43 6.26 15.37
CA ILE A 50 3.84 7.11 16.51
C ILE A 50 3.42 6.49 17.85
N LEU A 51 2.34 5.70 17.90
CA LEU A 51 1.59 5.45 19.14
C LEU A 51 1.84 4.10 19.82
N GLU A 52 3.09 3.80 20.11
CA GLU A 52 3.42 2.77 21.10
C GLU A 52 3.76 3.41 22.45
N GLY A 53 2.74 3.80 23.22
CA GLY A 53 2.91 4.24 24.61
C GLY A 53 2.19 5.52 25.02
N GLU A 54 2.59 6.09 26.17
CA GLU A 54 2.01 7.32 26.69
C GLU A 54 2.43 8.54 25.84
N LEU A 55 1.46 9.35 25.39
CA LEU A 55 1.69 10.49 24.51
C LEU A 55 2.77 11.46 25.01
N HIS A 56 2.81 11.73 26.32
CA HIS A 56 3.83 12.60 26.91
C HIS A 56 5.24 12.01 26.82
N HIS A 57 5.40 10.68 26.89
CA HIS A 57 6.68 10.03 26.71
C HIS A 57 7.14 10.17 25.26
N ILE A 58 6.25 9.86 24.32
CA ILE A 58 6.50 9.94 22.88
C ILE A 58 6.91 11.36 22.47
N VAL A 59 6.22 12.39 22.96
CA VAL A 59 6.56 13.80 22.65
C VAL A 59 7.96 14.14 23.15
N ARG A 60 8.32 13.74 24.38
CA ARG A 60 9.67 14.00 24.93
C ARG A 60 10.76 13.29 24.15
N GLU A 61 10.52 12.03 23.79
CA GLU A 61 11.45 11.23 22.99
C GLU A 61 11.67 11.88 21.62
N LEU A 62 10.59 12.21 20.91
CA LEU A 62 10.65 12.91 19.62
C LEU A 62 11.33 14.27 19.74
N THR A 63 11.06 15.06 20.79
CA THR A 63 11.75 16.33 21.04
C THR A 63 13.26 16.13 21.21
N SER A 64 13.67 15.08 21.94
CA SER A 64 15.08 14.78 22.16
C SER A 64 15.81 14.34 20.87
N GLU A 65 15.12 13.59 20.00
CA GLU A 65 15.70 13.09 18.75
C GLU A 65 15.70 14.12 17.64
N THR A 66 14.63 14.91 17.51
CA THR A 66 14.45 15.82 16.38
C THR A 66 14.79 17.28 16.70
N GLY A 67 14.94 17.63 17.98
CA GLY A 67 15.20 19.00 18.44
C GLY A 67 14.02 19.96 18.21
N ILE A 68 12.83 19.44 17.95
CA ILE A 68 11.60 20.23 17.71
C ILE A 68 10.90 20.46 19.06
N ASN A 69 10.29 21.64 19.22
CA ASN A 69 9.57 21.99 20.45
C ASN A 69 8.42 21.01 20.73
N GLU A 70 8.19 20.68 22.00
CA GLU A 70 7.14 19.75 22.44
C GLU A 70 5.75 20.19 21.96
N GLU A 71 5.45 21.49 22.04
CA GLU A 71 4.15 22.05 21.59
C GLU A 71 3.89 21.81 20.10
N GLU A 72 4.95 21.88 19.28
CA GLU A 72 4.86 21.70 17.84
C GLU A 72 4.68 20.24 17.46
N ILE A 73 5.37 19.32 18.16
CA ILE A 73 5.15 17.88 18.03
C ILE A 73 3.74 17.51 18.47
N PHE A 74 3.27 18.05 19.59
CA PHE A 74 1.91 17.79 20.09
C PHE A 74 0.86 18.24 19.07
N SER A 75 0.96 19.47 18.56
CA SER A 75 0.06 19.98 17.51
C SER A 75 0.11 19.11 16.25
N ARG A 76 1.27 18.54 15.93
CA ARG A 76 1.41 17.66 14.76
C ARG A 76 0.71 16.32 14.97
N ILE A 77 0.90 15.69 16.13
CA ILE A 77 0.24 14.42 16.47
C ILE A 77 -1.28 14.60 16.47
N GLU A 78 -1.77 15.69 17.06
CA GLU A 78 -3.21 16.02 17.06
C GLU A 78 -3.76 16.18 15.62
N LYS A 79 -3.02 16.84 14.73
CA LYS A 79 -3.39 16.97 13.30
C LYS A 79 -3.37 15.66 12.52
N LEU A 80 -2.56 14.69 12.96
CA LEU A 80 -2.49 13.37 12.35
C LEU A 80 -3.51 12.39 12.95
N SER A 81 -4.09 12.73 14.11
CA SER A 81 -5.14 11.95 14.73
C SER A 81 -6.43 12.08 13.93
N GLU A 82 -7.03 10.95 13.57
CA GLU A 82 -8.26 10.90 12.80
C GLU A 82 -9.34 10.12 13.56
N VAL A 83 -10.60 10.51 13.37
CA VAL A 83 -11.74 9.83 14.02
C VAL A 83 -11.90 8.40 13.49
N ASN A 84 -11.66 8.18 12.19
CA ASN A 84 -11.74 6.86 11.55
C ASN A 84 -10.47 6.62 10.71
N PRO A 85 -9.36 6.16 11.32
CA PRO A 85 -8.07 5.99 10.64
C PRO A 85 -8.17 5.07 9.40
N MET A 86 -9.07 4.08 9.42
CA MET A 86 -9.28 3.17 8.29
C MET A 86 -9.73 3.89 7.00
N LEU A 87 -10.55 4.94 7.11
CA LEU A 87 -11.03 5.72 5.96
C LEU A 87 -10.26 7.04 5.78
N GLY A 88 -9.19 7.24 6.55
CA GLY A 88 -8.51 8.51 6.69
C GLY A 88 -7.36 8.75 5.72
N TYR A 89 -6.35 9.47 6.18
CA TYR A 89 -5.23 9.96 5.40
C TYR A 89 -4.10 8.92 5.32
N ARG A 90 -4.32 7.93 4.46
CA ARG A 90 -3.49 6.72 4.31
C ARG A 90 -3.29 6.31 2.84
N GLY A 91 -2.49 5.29 2.58
CA GLY A 91 -2.27 4.73 1.23
C GLY A 91 -1.85 5.78 0.19
N CYS A 92 -2.42 5.69 -1.03
CA CYS A 92 -2.10 6.64 -2.10
C CYS A 92 -2.35 8.10 -1.74
N ARG A 93 -3.30 8.41 -0.85
CA ARG A 93 -3.65 9.79 -0.48
C ARG A 93 -2.45 10.45 0.19
N LEU A 94 -1.78 9.70 1.07
CA LEU A 94 -0.56 10.14 1.71
C LEU A 94 0.53 10.43 0.65
N GLY A 95 0.75 9.46 -0.25
CA GLY A 95 1.77 9.55 -1.28
C GLY A 95 1.53 10.69 -2.28
N ILE A 96 0.27 10.94 -2.68
CA ILE A 96 -0.09 11.97 -3.66
C ILE A 96 -0.08 13.37 -3.03
N SER A 97 -0.69 13.53 -1.85
CA SER A 97 -1.02 14.85 -1.32
C SER A 97 0.10 15.49 -0.52
N SER A 98 1.00 14.72 0.11
CA SER A 98 2.06 15.34 0.93
C SER A 98 3.38 14.60 0.97
N TYR A 99 3.47 13.34 0.52
CA TYR A 99 4.67 12.51 0.72
C TYR A 99 5.08 11.80 -0.58
N LEU A 100 5.26 12.55 -1.67
CA LEU A 100 5.67 11.99 -2.96
C LEU A 100 7.05 11.34 -2.88
N GLU A 101 7.97 12.02 -2.21
CA GLU A 101 9.33 11.59 -1.91
C GLU A 101 9.37 10.26 -1.14
N LEU A 102 8.31 9.89 -0.41
CA LEU A 102 8.21 8.60 0.26
C LEU A 102 7.98 7.48 -0.75
N THR A 103 7.05 7.67 -1.70
CA THR A 103 6.85 6.71 -2.78
C THR A 103 8.09 6.62 -3.66
N GLU A 104 8.73 7.74 -3.98
CA GLU A 104 9.99 7.74 -4.74
C GLU A 104 11.07 6.91 -4.04
N MET A 105 11.24 7.09 -2.73
CA MET A 105 12.23 6.35 -1.94
C MET A 105 11.93 4.86 -1.92
N GLN A 106 10.68 4.44 -1.68
CA GLN A 106 10.30 3.02 -1.66
C GLN A 106 10.54 2.35 -3.02
N VAL A 107 10.11 3.01 -4.10
CA VAL A 107 10.27 2.50 -5.46
C VAL A 107 11.74 2.40 -5.83
N ARG A 108 12.54 3.41 -5.47
CA ARG A 108 13.99 3.40 -5.65
C ARG A 108 14.63 2.23 -4.90
N ALA A 109 14.27 2.02 -3.63
CA ALA A 109 14.77 0.90 -2.84
C ALA A 109 14.48 -0.46 -3.50
N ILE A 110 13.26 -0.65 -4.00
CA ILE A 110 12.86 -1.90 -4.68
C ILE A 110 13.75 -2.14 -5.90
N PHE A 111 13.92 -1.15 -6.77
CA PHE A 111 14.71 -1.32 -7.99
C PHE A 111 16.21 -1.48 -7.72
N GLU A 112 16.78 -0.69 -6.81
CA GLU A 112 18.19 -0.82 -6.44
C GLU A 112 18.48 -2.20 -5.83
N ALA A 113 17.58 -2.73 -4.99
CA ALA A 113 17.69 -4.09 -4.45
C ALA A 113 17.65 -5.16 -5.54
N VAL A 114 16.74 -5.08 -6.51
CA VAL A 114 16.66 -6.05 -7.62
C VAL A 114 17.92 -6.00 -8.50
N ILE A 115 18.44 -4.81 -8.80
CA ILE A 115 19.66 -4.64 -9.58
C ILE A 115 20.86 -5.21 -8.82
N SER A 116 20.96 -4.92 -7.53
CA SER A 116 21.99 -5.49 -6.65
C SER A 116 21.94 -7.03 -6.65
N MET A 117 20.76 -7.61 -6.50
CA MET A 117 20.57 -9.07 -6.53
C MET A 117 20.86 -9.69 -7.91
N SER A 118 20.60 -8.96 -8.99
CA SER A 118 20.94 -9.41 -10.35
C SER A 118 22.45 -9.57 -10.54
N ASN A 119 23.27 -8.75 -9.88
CA ASN A 119 24.74 -8.90 -9.89
C ASN A 119 25.21 -10.16 -9.13
N HIS A 120 24.34 -10.77 -8.32
CA HIS A 120 24.58 -12.01 -7.59
C HIS A 120 23.87 -13.22 -8.24
N ASP A 121 23.51 -13.12 -9.52
CA ASP A 121 22.78 -14.15 -10.29
C ASP A 121 21.39 -14.53 -9.72
N ILE A 122 20.82 -13.72 -8.83
CA ILE A 122 19.48 -13.91 -8.26
C ILE A 122 18.46 -13.19 -9.14
N LYS A 123 17.40 -13.89 -9.54
CA LYS A 123 16.33 -13.35 -10.39
C LYS A 123 15.21 -12.76 -9.55
N GLY A 124 15.29 -11.45 -9.31
CA GLY A 124 14.19 -10.69 -8.72
C GLY A 124 13.14 -10.29 -9.76
N LEU A 125 11.88 -10.68 -9.56
CA LEU A 125 10.74 -10.28 -10.40
C LEU A 125 9.76 -9.40 -9.59
N PRO A 126 10.01 -8.09 -9.49
CA PRO A 126 9.20 -7.19 -8.66
C PRO A 126 7.85 -6.86 -9.32
N GLU A 127 6.79 -6.94 -8.52
CA GLU A 127 5.46 -6.42 -8.85
C GLU A 127 5.11 -5.31 -7.83
N ILE A 128 5.04 -4.06 -8.27
CA ILE A 128 4.77 -2.91 -7.39
C ILE A 128 3.27 -2.66 -7.35
N MET A 129 2.68 -2.72 -6.16
CA MET A 129 1.26 -2.52 -5.95
C MET A 129 0.97 -1.20 -5.25
N VAL A 130 0.12 -0.38 -5.87
CA VAL A 130 -0.37 0.87 -5.29
C VAL A 130 -1.69 0.63 -4.55
N PRO A 131 -1.78 0.97 -3.25
CA PRO A 131 -3.04 0.99 -2.52
C PRO A 131 -3.81 2.28 -2.89
N LEU A 132 -4.93 2.16 -3.62
CA LEU A 132 -5.83 3.26 -4.04
C LEU A 132 -5.28 4.28 -5.07
N GLU A 133 -6.15 5.10 -5.69
CA GLU A 133 -5.92 6.07 -6.81
C GLU A 133 -4.61 5.98 -7.64
N LEU A 134 -4.75 5.66 -8.93
CA LEU A 134 -3.67 5.00 -9.66
C LEU A 134 -2.82 5.86 -10.57
N LYS A 135 -3.43 6.76 -11.34
CA LYS A 135 -2.76 7.36 -12.48
C LYS A 135 -1.49 8.15 -12.10
N HIS A 136 -1.59 8.89 -11.01
CA HIS A 136 -0.49 9.69 -10.49
C HIS A 136 0.67 8.79 -10.01
N GLN A 137 0.36 7.78 -9.20
CA GLN A 137 1.36 6.89 -8.61
C GLN A 137 2.04 6.00 -9.65
N VAL A 138 1.28 5.45 -10.60
CA VAL A 138 1.86 4.66 -11.72
C VAL A 138 2.86 5.51 -12.51
N SER A 139 2.49 6.76 -12.81
CA SER A 139 3.38 7.70 -13.52
C SER A 139 4.65 7.99 -12.71
N LEU A 140 4.52 8.20 -11.40
CA LEU A 140 5.66 8.40 -10.51
C LEU A 140 6.58 7.18 -10.48
N ILE A 141 6.04 5.97 -10.32
CA ILE A 141 6.80 4.72 -10.32
C ILE A 141 7.59 4.56 -11.62
N ARG A 142 6.96 4.78 -12.77
CA ARG A 142 7.62 4.69 -14.09
C ARG A 142 8.71 5.74 -14.25
N ASN A 143 8.49 6.97 -13.78
CA ASN A 143 9.50 8.03 -13.81
C ASN A 143 10.72 7.69 -12.94
N VAL A 144 10.51 7.11 -11.75
CA VAL A 144 11.60 6.66 -10.87
C VAL A 144 12.34 5.49 -11.49
N ALA A 145 11.64 4.53 -12.10
CA ALA A 145 12.26 3.41 -12.81
C ALA A 145 13.23 3.91 -13.90
N VAL A 146 12.80 4.85 -14.75
CA VAL A 146 13.64 5.44 -15.79
C VAL A 146 14.90 6.09 -15.21
N LYS A 147 14.76 6.85 -14.12
CA LYS A 147 15.91 7.48 -13.44
C LYS A 147 16.90 6.43 -12.93
N VAL A 148 16.42 5.45 -12.16
CA VAL A 148 17.27 4.41 -11.58
C VAL A 148 17.98 3.59 -12.68
N PHE A 149 17.28 3.23 -13.75
CA PHE A 149 17.86 2.49 -14.88
C PHE A 149 18.92 3.30 -15.63
N SER A 150 18.70 4.61 -15.77
CA SER A 150 19.70 5.50 -16.37
C SER A 150 20.94 5.68 -15.49
N GLU A 151 20.79 5.75 -14.17
CA GLU A 151 21.88 5.90 -13.20
C GLU A 151 22.72 4.62 -13.08
N THR A 152 22.07 3.46 -13.14
CA THR A 152 22.71 2.15 -12.94
C THR A 152 23.15 1.46 -14.24
N GLY A 153 22.73 1.98 -15.40
CA GLY A 153 23.01 1.36 -16.70
C GLY A 153 22.36 -0.02 -16.88
N SER A 154 21.32 -0.33 -16.11
CA SER A 154 20.64 -1.63 -16.06
C SER A 154 19.17 -1.51 -16.46
N SER A 155 18.58 -2.60 -16.93
CA SER A 155 17.14 -2.68 -17.21
C SER A 155 16.56 -3.95 -16.59
N LEU A 156 15.43 -3.82 -15.91
CA LEU A 156 14.72 -4.96 -15.32
C LEU A 156 13.25 -4.97 -15.74
N SER A 157 12.68 -6.17 -15.82
CA SER A 157 11.24 -6.34 -16.01
C SER A 157 10.55 -6.20 -14.66
N TYR A 158 9.55 -5.33 -14.58
CA TYR A 158 8.71 -5.15 -13.42
C TYR A 158 7.26 -4.98 -13.87
N LYS A 159 6.32 -5.21 -12.96
CA LYS A 159 4.93 -4.86 -13.20
C LYS A 159 4.43 -3.82 -12.22
N VAL A 160 3.45 -3.03 -12.65
CA VAL A 160 2.72 -2.11 -11.78
C VAL A 160 1.25 -2.50 -11.74
N GLY A 161 0.75 -2.67 -10.53
CA GLY A 161 -0.62 -3.10 -10.26
C GLY A 161 -1.29 -2.26 -9.18
N THR A 162 -2.52 -2.64 -8.88
CA THR A 162 -3.33 -1.96 -7.88
C THR A 162 -4.04 -2.95 -6.98
N MET A 163 -4.25 -2.51 -5.74
CA MET A 163 -5.21 -3.16 -4.87
C MET A 163 -6.63 -2.69 -5.18
N ILE A 164 -7.53 -3.65 -5.45
CA ILE A 164 -8.96 -3.43 -5.57
C ILE A 164 -9.57 -3.68 -4.18
N GLU A 165 -9.58 -2.64 -3.37
CA GLU A 165 -9.99 -2.68 -1.95
C GLU A 165 -11.11 -1.69 -1.59
N VAL A 166 -11.52 -0.84 -2.54
CA VAL A 166 -12.60 0.13 -2.34
C VAL A 166 -13.73 -0.14 -3.33
N PRO A 167 -15.01 -0.07 -2.91
CA PRO A 167 -16.15 -0.33 -3.79
C PRO A 167 -16.14 0.52 -5.06
N ARG A 168 -15.67 1.77 -5.00
CA ARG A 168 -15.51 2.60 -6.21
C ARG A 168 -14.57 1.95 -7.23
N ALA A 169 -13.45 1.37 -6.80
CA ALA A 169 -12.48 0.75 -7.70
C ALA A 169 -13.08 -0.45 -8.44
N THR A 170 -13.99 -1.20 -7.84
CA THR A 170 -14.70 -2.30 -8.51
C THR A 170 -15.69 -1.77 -9.56
N LEU A 171 -16.30 -0.61 -9.32
CA LEU A 171 -17.28 0.00 -10.24
C LEU A 171 -16.64 0.58 -11.51
N ILE A 172 -15.42 1.10 -11.41
CA ILE A 172 -14.65 1.71 -12.52
C ILE A 172 -13.43 0.87 -12.94
N ALA A 173 -13.45 -0.44 -12.67
CA ALA A 173 -12.33 -1.34 -12.96
C ALA A 173 -11.90 -1.30 -14.45
N ASN A 174 -12.84 -1.06 -15.35
CA ASN A 174 -12.64 -0.93 -16.81
C ASN A 174 -11.79 0.28 -17.24
N GLU A 175 -11.72 1.32 -16.40
CA GLU A 175 -10.85 2.49 -16.58
C GLU A 175 -9.49 2.23 -15.93
N ILE A 176 -9.53 1.69 -14.71
CA ILE A 176 -8.34 1.35 -13.93
C ILE A 176 -7.43 0.38 -14.67
N VAL A 177 -8.01 -0.64 -15.32
CA VAL A 177 -7.27 -1.66 -16.07
C VAL A 177 -6.40 -1.06 -17.18
N GLU A 178 -6.72 0.12 -17.72
CA GLU A 178 -5.92 0.73 -18.79
C GLU A 178 -4.52 1.12 -18.32
N GLU A 179 -4.39 1.47 -17.04
CA GLU A 179 -3.19 2.06 -16.44
C GLU A 179 -2.30 1.00 -15.73
N VAL A 180 -2.82 -0.20 -15.46
CA VAL A 180 -2.11 -1.24 -14.69
C VAL A 180 -2.09 -2.62 -15.36
N GLU A 181 -1.20 -3.48 -14.85
CA GLU A 181 -0.89 -4.81 -15.39
C GLU A 181 -1.40 -5.96 -14.51
N PHE A 182 -1.81 -5.70 -13.27
CA PHE A 182 -2.46 -6.69 -12.42
C PHE A 182 -3.39 -6.06 -11.37
N PHE A 183 -4.36 -6.84 -10.92
CA PHE A 183 -5.25 -6.54 -9.79
C PHE A 183 -5.02 -7.51 -8.64
N LEU A 184 -4.94 -6.98 -7.44
CA LEU A 184 -5.01 -7.75 -6.21
C LEU A 184 -6.24 -7.32 -5.41
N PHE A 185 -7.15 -8.24 -5.12
CA PHE A 185 -8.33 -7.92 -4.32
C PHE A 185 -7.95 -7.90 -2.84
N GLY A 186 -8.01 -6.72 -2.23
CA GLY A 186 -7.90 -6.53 -0.79
C GLY A 186 -9.26 -6.81 -0.16
N THR A 187 -9.61 -8.09 0.00
CA THR A 187 -10.98 -8.47 0.38
C THR A 187 -11.35 -8.03 1.78
N ASN A 188 -10.37 -7.80 2.66
CA ASN A 188 -10.59 -7.33 4.02
C ASN A 188 -11.20 -5.92 4.03
N ASP A 189 -10.49 -4.95 3.47
CA ASP A 189 -10.96 -3.57 3.35
C ASP A 189 -12.20 -3.44 2.47
N LEU A 190 -12.27 -4.24 1.39
CA LEU A 190 -13.44 -4.25 0.52
C LEU A 190 -14.69 -4.76 1.25
N THR A 191 -14.57 -5.81 2.05
CA THR A 191 -15.67 -6.30 2.90
C THR A 191 -16.09 -5.22 3.90
N GLN A 192 -15.12 -4.62 4.57
CA GLN A 192 -15.36 -3.56 5.55
C GLN A 192 -16.14 -2.39 4.93
N MET A 193 -15.76 -1.93 3.74
CA MET A 193 -16.45 -0.83 3.06
C MET A 193 -17.80 -1.25 2.46
N THR A 194 -17.91 -2.47 1.92
CA THR A 194 -19.15 -2.96 1.32
C THR A 194 -20.24 -3.19 2.37
N PHE A 195 -19.87 -3.75 3.53
CA PHE A 195 -20.83 -3.98 4.61
C PHE A 195 -20.96 -2.80 5.58
N GLY A 196 -20.02 -1.85 5.55
CA GLY A 196 -19.97 -0.76 6.53
C GLY A 196 -19.57 -1.24 7.93
N TYR A 197 -18.74 -2.28 8.01
CA TYR A 197 -18.35 -2.94 9.26
C TYR A 197 -16.91 -2.62 9.63
N ASN A 198 -16.70 -1.91 10.74
CA ASN A 198 -15.36 -1.77 11.29
C ASN A 198 -14.88 -3.10 11.86
N ARG A 199 -13.77 -3.64 11.34
CA ARG A 199 -13.21 -4.93 11.78
C ARG A 199 -12.96 -5.00 13.28
N ASP A 200 -12.50 -3.90 13.87
CA ASP A 200 -12.14 -3.85 15.30
C ASP A 200 -13.39 -3.86 16.20
N ASP A 201 -14.54 -3.40 15.69
CA ASP A 201 -15.81 -3.37 16.42
C ASP A 201 -16.72 -4.56 16.10
N PHE A 202 -16.47 -5.24 14.99
CA PHE A 202 -17.38 -6.23 14.43
C PHE A 202 -17.61 -7.44 15.35
N GLY A 203 -16.61 -7.81 16.15
CA GLY A 203 -16.70 -8.89 17.13
C GLY A 203 -17.81 -8.71 18.17
N LYS A 204 -18.30 -7.47 18.38
CA LYS A 204 -19.35 -7.15 19.36
C LYS A 204 -20.73 -7.68 18.98
N PHE A 205 -21.03 -7.78 17.67
CA PHE A 205 -22.37 -8.14 17.19
C PHE A 205 -22.40 -9.33 16.23
N LEU A 206 -21.24 -9.74 15.68
CA LEU A 206 -21.15 -10.89 14.79
C LEU A 206 -21.77 -12.19 15.37
N PRO A 207 -21.53 -12.57 16.65
CA PRO A 207 -22.13 -13.79 17.19
C PRO A 207 -23.66 -13.77 17.16
N ILE A 208 -24.27 -12.59 17.39
CA ILE A 208 -25.72 -12.41 17.35
C ILE A 208 -26.22 -12.54 15.92
N TYR A 209 -25.52 -11.93 14.96
CA TYR A 209 -25.90 -11.97 13.54
C TYR A 209 -25.81 -13.38 12.95
N LEU A 210 -24.84 -14.19 13.40
CA LEU A 210 -24.73 -15.61 13.02
C LEU A 210 -25.84 -16.44 13.68
N ALA A 211 -26.13 -16.20 14.96
CA ALA A 211 -27.16 -16.96 15.69
C ALA A 211 -28.60 -16.66 15.20
N THR A 212 -28.81 -15.52 14.54
CA THR A 212 -30.11 -15.07 14.02
C THR A 212 -30.24 -15.24 12.51
N ASP A 213 -29.27 -15.88 11.84
CA ASP A 213 -29.20 -16.05 10.39
C ASP A 213 -29.33 -14.75 9.58
N ILE A 214 -28.99 -13.59 10.19
CA ILE A 214 -28.97 -12.28 9.51
C ILE A 214 -27.81 -12.23 8.51
N ILE A 215 -26.67 -12.80 8.90
CA ILE A 215 -25.52 -13.00 8.02
C ILE A 215 -25.24 -14.48 7.91
N TYR A 216 -25.31 -15.01 6.70
CA TYR A 216 -24.75 -16.33 6.41
C TYR A 216 -23.24 -16.26 6.58
N ALA A 217 -22.64 -17.19 7.33
CA ALA A 217 -21.19 -17.26 7.54
C ALA A 217 -20.37 -17.23 6.24
N SER A 218 -20.97 -17.66 5.12
CA SER A 218 -20.41 -17.52 3.77
C SER A 218 -20.09 -16.08 3.36
N CYS A 219 -20.85 -15.09 3.83
CA CYS A 219 -20.71 -13.69 3.44
C CYS A 219 -19.54 -12.97 4.12
N TYR A 220 -19.07 -13.42 5.28
CA TYR A 220 -18.13 -12.65 6.10
C TYR A 220 -16.67 -13.16 6.07
N LEU A 221 -16.43 -14.48 6.07
CA LEU A 221 -15.07 -15.02 6.30
C LEU A 221 -14.43 -15.71 5.08
N ALA A 222 -15.16 -15.95 3.99
CA ALA A 222 -14.65 -16.85 2.95
C ALA A 222 -15.15 -16.62 1.50
N SER A 223 -16.27 -15.93 1.25
CA SER A 223 -16.81 -15.97 -0.13
C SER A 223 -16.24 -14.96 -1.11
N MET A 224 -15.49 -13.93 -0.69
CA MET A 224 -14.76 -13.10 -1.66
C MET A 224 -13.45 -13.72 -2.15
N SER A 225 -12.89 -14.69 -1.43
CA SER A 225 -11.69 -15.42 -1.90
C SER A 225 -12.02 -16.66 -2.73
N GLN A 226 -13.24 -17.19 -2.63
CA GLN A 226 -13.70 -18.37 -3.36
C GLN A 226 -14.56 -18.07 -4.58
N LYS A 227 -15.03 -16.82 -4.74
CA LYS A 227 -15.82 -16.40 -5.89
C LYS A 227 -14.94 -15.69 -6.90
N SER A 228 -15.09 -16.02 -8.18
CA SER A 228 -14.38 -15.28 -9.24
C SER A 228 -14.83 -13.81 -9.24
N PRO A 229 -14.00 -12.86 -9.71
CA PRO A 229 -14.40 -11.45 -9.84
C PRO A 229 -15.74 -11.27 -10.57
N ASP A 230 -16.05 -12.14 -11.54
CA ASP A 230 -17.34 -12.17 -12.25
C ASP A 230 -18.53 -12.55 -11.35
N GLN A 231 -18.32 -13.44 -10.37
CA GLN A 231 -19.32 -13.82 -9.38
C GLN A 231 -19.50 -12.77 -8.27
N LEU A 232 -18.50 -11.94 -8.02
CA LEU A 232 -18.56 -10.87 -7.02
C LEU A 232 -19.15 -9.57 -7.57
N PHE A 233 -18.87 -9.24 -8.83
CA PHE A 233 -19.14 -7.92 -9.39
C PHE A 233 -19.82 -7.96 -10.76
N GLY A 234 -20.39 -9.10 -11.13
CA GLY A 234 -20.92 -9.46 -12.46
C GLY A 234 -21.39 -8.32 -13.37
N GLY A 235 -21.11 -8.46 -14.66
CA GLY A 235 -21.56 -7.56 -15.72
C GLY A 235 -20.47 -7.25 -16.75
N ASP A 236 -20.86 -6.63 -17.87
CA ASP A 236 -20.02 -6.35 -19.05
C ASP A 236 -18.72 -5.56 -18.75
N ARG A 237 -18.62 -4.96 -17.56
CA ARG A 237 -17.48 -4.14 -17.12
C ARG A 237 -16.22 -4.97 -16.91
N TRP A 238 -16.36 -6.22 -16.48
CA TRP A 238 -15.22 -7.13 -16.30
C TRP A 238 -14.82 -7.84 -17.59
N THR A 239 -15.69 -7.84 -18.61
CA THR A 239 -15.38 -8.41 -19.92
C THR A 239 -14.19 -7.72 -20.58
N LYS A 240 -14.04 -6.40 -20.40
CA LYS A 240 -12.86 -5.65 -20.87
C LYS A 240 -11.59 -6.02 -20.10
N CYS A 241 -11.70 -6.28 -18.80
CA CYS A 241 -10.59 -6.75 -17.97
C CYS A 241 -10.19 -8.19 -18.35
N ALA A 242 -11.16 -9.09 -18.50
CA ALA A 242 -10.99 -10.48 -18.89
C ALA A 242 -10.46 -10.63 -20.34
N GLY A 243 -10.78 -9.69 -21.23
CA GLY A 243 -10.27 -9.65 -22.60
C GLY A 243 -8.79 -9.25 -22.73
N ARG A 244 -8.15 -8.78 -21.65
CA ARG A 244 -6.72 -8.41 -21.65
C ARG A 244 -5.89 -9.63 -21.24
N THR A 245 -5.21 -10.25 -22.20
CA THR A 245 -4.38 -11.44 -21.98
C THR A 245 -3.20 -11.23 -21.03
N ASN A 246 -2.79 -9.98 -20.80
CA ASN A 246 -1.65 -9.64 -19.95
C ASN A 246 -2.04 -9.15 -18.54
N LEU A 247 -3.33 -9.14 -18.22
CA LEU A 247 -3.81 -8.74 -16.90
C LEU A 247 -3.81 -9.95 -15.96
N SER A 248 -3.11 -9.85 -14.84
CA SER A 248 -3.12 -10.88 -13.80
C SER A 248 -4.10 -10.51 -12.67
N PHE A 249 -4.77 -11.50 -12.10
CA PHE A 249 -5.65 -11.33 -10.94
C PHE A 249 -5.15 -12.16 -9.77
N GLY A 250 -5.18 -11.60 -8.57
CA GLY A 250 -4.93 -12.32 -7.33
C GLY A 250 -5.84 -11.85 -6.20
N VAL A 251 -5.89 -12.60 -5.11
CA VAL A 251 -6.62 -12.25 -3.89
C VAL A 251 -5.63 -12.24 -2.74
N GLN A 252 -5.61 -11.15 -1.97
CA GLN A 252 -4.87 -11.09 -0.72
C GLN A 252 -5.83 -11.45 0.42
N LEU A 253 -5.59 -12.61 1.04
CA LEU A 253 -6.31 -13.10 2.22
C LEU A 253 -5.82 -12.38 3.48
#